data_AF-A0A8S4APD6-F1
#
_entry.id   AF-A0A8S4APD6-F1
#
_cell.length_a   1.000
_cell.length_b   1.000
_cell.length_c   1.000
_cell.angle_alpha   90.00
_cell.angle_beta   90.00
_cell.angle_gamma   90.00
#
_symmetry.space_group_name_H-M   'P 1'
#
loop_
_entity.id
_entity.type
_entity.pdbx_description
1 polymer ?
#
loop_
_entity_poly.entity_id
_entity_poly.type
_entity_poly.pdbx_seq_one_letter_code
_entity_poly.pdbx_strand_id
1 'polypeptide(L)'
;MRLNWDAAPGAVRKYIVTYKPEEGDLKEVEVEGDVTTLGLTRLISQTEYDVAVTPVYDAGPANPMLGTAITDVVPAPKSLRFSEVAQTSFRASWEHGAPDVALYRIGWARRGQTDFQFVENSQGNSDYINASPIMDHDPRNPAYIATQGPLPSTVADFWQMDHDPRNPAYIATQGPLPSTVADFWQMVWENGCVVVVMLTPLVESGVKQCYHYWPDEGSNLYHIYEVNLVSEHIWCDDFLVRSFYLKNMQTNETRTVTQFHFLTWLNQNVPETSRTLLDFRSDGSGRTGTYILIDMVLNKMAKGAKEIDIAATLEHLRDQRPGMVQTKDQFEFALTTVAEEVNAILKVLPQ
;
A
#
# COMPACT_ATOMS: atom_id res chain seq x y z
N MET A 1 -4.00 6.91 -22.29
CA MET A 1 -4.29 7.78 -23.44
C MET A 1 -2.98 8.21 -24.09
N ARG A 2 -2.84 8.16 -25.43
CA ARG A 2 -1.60 8.57 -26.11
C ARG A 2 -1.78 9.93 -26.78
N LEU A 3 -1.01 10.92 -26.33
CA LEU A 3 -0.92 12.23 -26.93
C LEU A 3 0.13 12.23 -28.03
N ASN A 4 -0.15 12.97 -29.10
CA ASN A 4 0.80 13.27 -30.18
C ASN A 4 0.59 14.73 -30.58
N TRP A 5 1.67 15.49 -30.71
CA TRP A 5 1.63 16.90 -31.12
C TRP A 5 2.75 17.21 -32.11
N ASP A 6 2.62 18.31 -32.85
CA ASP A 6 3.67 18.78 -33.74
C ASP A 6 4.74 19.55 -32.97
N ALA A 7 6.00 19.41 -33.38
CA ALA A 7 7.11 20.12 -32.74
C ALA A 7 6.94 21.65 -32.89
N ALA A 8 7.09 22.37 -31.79
CA ALA A 8 7.05 23.83 -31.79
C ALA A 8 8.31 24.42 -32.48
N PRO A 9 8.20 25.61 -33.10
CA PRO A 9 9.29 26.19 -33.88
C PRO A 9 10.46 26.65 -33.01
N GLY A 10 11.69 26.36 -33.45
CA GLY A 10 12.91 26.79 -32.77
C GLY A 10 13.48 25.74 -31.81
N ALA A 11 14.46 26.14 -31.01
CA ALA A 11 15.14 25.25 -30.07
C ALA A 11 14.35 25.14 -28.76
N VAL A 12 13.37 24.24 -28.73
CA VAL A 12 12.59 23.92 -27.52
C VAL A 12 13.50 23.20 -26.51
N ARG A 13 13.49 23.65 -25.25
CA ARG A 13 14.20 22.99 -24.14
C ARG A 13 13.42 21.80 -23.61
N LYS A 14 12.13 22.02 -23.35
CA LYS A 14 11.19 21.02 -22.83
C LYS A 14 9.77 21.40 -23.18
N TYR A 15 8.85 20.46 -23.07
CA TYR A 15 7.42 20.71 -23.05
C TYR A 15 6.86 20.46 -21.66
N ILE A 16 5.94 21.33 -21.23
CA ILE A 16 5.10 21.13 -20.05
C ILE A 16 3.72 20.70 -20.54
N VAL A 17 3.33 19.47 -20.23
CA VAL A 17 2.01 18.91 -20.57
C VAL A 17 1.13 18.97 -19.32
N THR A 18 0.04 19.72 -19.38
CA THR A 18 -0.95 19.75 -18.31
C THR A 18 -2.25 19.09 -18.76
N TYR A 19 -2.95 18.45 -17.82
CA TYR A 19 -4.22 17.81 -18.09
C TYR A 19 -5.12 17.80 -16.85
N LYS A 20 -6.42 18.05 -17.04
CA LYS A 20 -7.42 18.04 -15.98
C LYS A 20 -8.76 17.49 -16.48
N PRO A 21 -9.52 16.76 -15.65
CA PRO A 21 -10.93 16.51 -15.92
C PRO A 21 -11.77 17.75 -15.60
N GLU A 22 -13.04 17.75 -16.00
CA GLU A 22 -13.98 18.86 -15.71
C GLU A 22 -14.09 19.13 -14.20
N GLU A 23 -14.17 18.06 -13.40
CA GLU A 23 -14.15 18.09 -11.94
C GLU A 23 -12.93 17.35 -11.41
N GLY A 24 -11.81 18.06 -11.24
CA GLY A 24 -10.62 17.50 -10.58
C GLY A 24 -9.38 18.37 -10.69
N ASP A 25 -8.29 17.88 -10.12
CA ASP A 25 -7.04 18.62 -10.03
C ASP A 25 -6.28 18.63 -11.37
N LEU A 26 -5.61 19.75 -11.63
CA LEU A 26 -4.67 19.89 -12.74
C LEU A 26 -3.42 19.06 -12.46
N LYS A 27 -3.08 18.18 -13.39
CA LYS A 27 -1.85 17.38 -13.38
C LYS A 27 -0.88 17.94 -14.41
N GLU A 28 0.41 17.79 -14.14
CA GLU A 28 1.50 18.32 -14.97
C GLU A 28 2.59 17.28 -15.17
N VAL A 29 3.14 17.19 -16.37
CA VAL A 29 4.28 16.34 -16.75
C VAL A 29 5.22 17.12 -17.65
N GLU A 30 6.51 17.06 -17.36
CA GLU A 30 7.54 17.64 -18.22
C GLU A 30 8.19 16.57 -19.10
N VAL A 31 8.46 16.91 -20.36
CA VAL A 31 9.20 16.05 -21.31
C VAL A 31 10.25 16.85 -22.06
N GLU A 32 11.31 16.18 -22.49
CA GLU A 32 12.40 16.79 -23.26
C GLU A 32 11.90 17.43 -24.56
N GLY A 33 12.62 18.46 -25.04
CA GLY A 33 12.20 19.27 -26.19
C GLY A 33 12.16 18.55 -27.55
N ASP A 34 12.74 17.36 -27.65
CA ASP A 34 12.68 16.48 -28.82
C ASP A 34 11.51 15.48 -28.79
N VAL A 35 10.79 15.41 -27.67
CA VAL A 35 9.62 14.53 -27.50
C VAL A 35 8.36 15.19 -28.04
N THR A 36 7.62 14.44 -28.87
CA THR A 36 6.35 14.88 -29.48
C THR A 36 5.18 13.92 -29.23
N THR A 37 5.40 12.91 -28.38
CA THR A 37 4.40 11.91 -28.01
C THR A 37 4.50 11.58 -26.52
N LEU A 38 3.36 11.41 -25.85
CA LEU A 38 3.32 11.07 -24.43
C LEU A 38 2.15 10.13 -24.11
N GLY A 39 2.44 9.03 -23.42
CA GLY A 39 1.41 8.16 -22.86
C GLY A 39 0.96 8.66 -21.49
N LEU A 40 -0.24 9.23 -21.39
CA LEU A 40 -0.87 9.54 -20.12
C LEU A 40 -1.49 8.28 -19.50
N THR A 41 -1.18 8.04 -18.22
CA THR A 41 -1.64 6.90 -17.41
C THR A 41 -2.42 7.40 -16.18
N ARG A 42 -3.08 6.48 -15.46
CA ARG A 42 -3.88 6.79 -14.24
C ARG A 42 -4.96 7.87 -14.48
N LEU A 43 -5.62 7.78 -15.62
CA LEU A 43 -6.80 8.58 -15.95
C LEU A 43 -8.05 7.80 -15.56
N ILE A 44 -9.13 8.52 -15.27
CA ILE A 44 -10.46 7.96 -15.04
C ILE A 44 -11.03 7.60 -16.41
N SER A 45 -11.67 6.45 -16.53
CA SER A 45 -12.31 5.97 -17.76
C SER A 45 -13.57 6.80 -18.07
N GLN A 46 -13.98 6.85 -19.34
CA GLN A 46 -15.13 7.62 -19.82
C GLN A 46 -15.17 9.09 -19.37
N THR A 47 -14.00 9.69 -19.15
CA THR A 47 -13.86 11.04 -18.61
C THR A 47 -13.18 11.91 -19.64
N GLU A 48 -13.76 13.08 -19.89
CA GLU A 48 -13.15 14.10 -20.75
C GLU A 48 -12.05 14.83 -19.99
N TYR A 49 -10.92 15.03 -20.65
CA TYR A 49 -9.78 15.77 -20.15
C TYR A 49 -9.48 16.96 -21.06
N ASP A 50 -9.36 18.14 -20.46
CA ASP A 50 -8.66 19.27 -21.07
C ASP A 50 -7.16 18.99 -21.00
N VAL A 51 -6.46 19.18 -22.12
CA VAL A 51 -5.01 18.95 -22.24
C VAL A 51 -4.36 20.18 -22.85
N ALA A 52 -3.24 20.61 -22.28
CA ALA A 52 -2.41 21.67 -22.83
C ALA A 52 -0.94 21.22 -22.95
N VAL A 53 -0.31 21.50 -24.08
CA VAL A 53 1.12 21.25 -24.32
C VAL A 53 1.83 22.59 -24.51
N THR A 54 2.73 22.92 -23.60
CA THR A 54 3.38 24.23 -23.52
C THR A 54 4.88 24.11 -23.82
N PRO A 55 5.38 24.63 -24.95
CA PRO A 55 6.82 24.63 -25.22
C PRO A 55 7.55 25.65 -24.32
N VAL A 56 8.71 25.27 -23.82
CA VAL A 56 9.58 26.12 -23.00
C VAL A 56 10.90 26.34 -23.72
N TYR A 57 11.27 27.61 -23.88
CA TYR A 57 12.53 28.06 -24.47
C TYR A 57 13.43 28.68 -23.40
N ASP A 58 14.64 29.10 -23.77
CA ASP A 58 15.53 29.85 -22.87
C ASP A 58 14.91 31.15 -22.34
N ALA A 59 14.01 31.76 -23.12
CA ALA A 59 13.27 32.96 -22.71
C ALA A 59 12.05 32.66 -21.81
N GLY A 60 11.71 31.38 -21.61
CA GLY A 60 10.56 30.93 -20.81
C GLY A 60 9.48 30.19 -21.62
N PRO A 61 8.33 29.89 -20.98
CA PRO A 61 7.19 29.23 -21.60
C PRO A 61 6.53 30.10 -22.68
N ALA A 62 6.11 29.49 -23.79
CA ALA A 62 5.34 30.15 -24.84
C ALA A 62 3.86 29.72 -24.82
N ASN A 63 3.10 30.10 -25.85
CA ASN A 63 1.67 29.79 -25.92
C ASN A 63 1.44 28.26 -25.99
N PRO A 64 0.49 27.73 -25.19
CA PRO A 64 0.17 26.32 -25.20
C PRO A 64 -0.67 25.94 -26.42
N MET A 65 -0.46 24.71 -26.91
CA MET A 65 -1.42 24.02 -27.76
C MET A 65 -2.48 23.38 -26.86
N LEU A 66 -3.76 23.68 -27.11
CA LEU A 66 -4.89 23.15 -26.36
C LEU A 66 -5.58 22.03 -27.13
N GLY A 67 -6.07 21.03 -26.42
CA GLY A 67 -6.92 19.98 -26.96
C GLY A 67 -7.77 19.34 -25.88
N THR A 68 -8.77 18.57 -26.29
CA THR A 68 -9.54 17.71 -25.38
C THR A 68 -9.44 16.27 -25.83
N ALA A 69 -9.61 15.35 -24.89
CA ALA A 69 -9.68 13.92 -25.19
C ALA A 69 -10.52 13.20 -24.16
N ILE A 70 -11.28 12.20 -24.62
CA ILE A 70 -12.13 11.36 -23.78
C ILE A 70 -11.46 10.00 -23.64
N THR A 71 -11.32 9.52 -22.41
CA THR A 71 -10.80 8.18 -22.14
C THR A 71 -11.82 7.10 -22.50
N ASP A 72 -11.32 5.93 -22.88
CA ASP A 72 -12.17 4.78 -23.22
C ASP A 72 -13.00 4.28 -22.02
N VAL A 73 -13.92 3.35 -22.29
CA VAL A 73 -14.63 2.60 -21.25
C VAL A 73 -13.66 1.85 -20.34
N VAL A 74 -14.10 1.59 -19.10
CA VAL A 74 -13.35 0.77 -18.15
C VAL A 74 -12.93 -0.54 -18.82
N PRO A 75 -11.63 -0.85 -18.92
CA PRO A 75 -11.17 -2.05 -19.59
C PRO A 75 -11.64 -3.30 -18.85
N ALA A 76 -12.01 -4.31 -19.64
CA ALA A 76 -12.43 -5.60 -19.08
C ALA A 76 -11.29 -6.22 -18.25
N PRO A 77 -11.61 -6.91 -17.13
CA PRO A 77 -10.62 -7.62 -16.34
C PRO A 77 -9.91 -8.67 -17.19
N LYS A 78 -8.61 -8.81 -16.98
CA LYS A 78 -7.75 -9.71 -17.76
C LYS A 78 -7.23 -10.86 -16.91
N SER A 79 -6.63 -11.85 -17.55
CA SER A 79 -5.91 -12.92 -16.87
C SER A 79 -6.71 -13.62 -15.77
N LEU A 80 -7.95 -14.00 -16.06
CA LEU A 80 -8.74 -14.82 -15.15
C LEU A 80 -8.04 -16.17 -14.94
N ARG A 81 -7.65 -16.45 -13.70
CA ARG A 81 -6.94 -17.64 -13.25
C ARG A 81 -7.75 -18.31 -12.15
N PHE A 82 -7.57 -19.61 -12.03
CA PHE A 82 -8.16 -20.41 -10.97
C PHE A 82 -7.05 -21.10 -10.18
N SER A 83 -7.17 -21.11 -8.86
CA SER A 83 -6.27 -21.80 -7.93
C SER A 83 -7.09 -22.49 -6.84
N GLU A 84 -6.42 -23.31 -6.01
CA GLU A 84 -7.03 -23.94 -4.82
C GLU A 84 -8.35 -24.68 -5.12
N VAL A 85 -8.38 -25.41 -6.23
CA VAL A 85 -9.58 -26.14 -6.68
C VAL A 85 -9.81 -27.35 -5.79
N ALA A 86 -10.87 -27.30 -5.00
CA ALA A 86 -11.36 -28.37 -4.14
C ALA A 86 -12.66 -28.98 -4.70
N GLN A 87 -13.23 -29.96 -4.00
CA GLN A 87 -14.46 -30.64 -4.43
C GLN A 87 -15.67 -29.69 -4.52
N THR A 88 -15.70 -28.63 -3.69
CA THR A 88 -16.85 -27.71 -3.57
C THR A 88 -16.45 -26.24 -3.63
N SER A 89 -15.18 -25.92 -3.87
CA SER A 89 -14.69 -24.55 -3.90
C SER A 89 -13.52 -24.40 -4.87
N PHE A 90 -13.27 -23.17 -5.30
CA PHE A 90 -12.07 -22.77 -6.02
C PHE A 90 -11.83 -21.29 -5.74
N ARG A 91 -10.59 -20.84 -5.87
CA ARG A 91 -10.23 -19.43 -5.87
C ARG A 91 -10.13 -18.93 -7.30
N ALA A 92 -10.69 -17.76 -7.57
CA ALA A 92 -10.57 -17.08 -8.85
C ALA A 92 -9.80 -15.77 -8.66
N SER A 93 -8.84 -15.50 -9.53
CA SER A 93 -8.06 -14.25 -9.53
C SER A 93 -8.02 -13.66 -10.94
N TRP A 94 -7.98 -12.34 -11.05
CA TRP A 94 -7.91 -11.62 -12.32
C TRP A 94 -7.11 -10.33 -12.14
N GLU A 95 -6.55 -9.83 -13.24
CA GLU A 95 -5.93 -8.52 -13.29
C GLU A 95 -7.02 -7.43 -13.23
N HIS A 96 -6.83 -6.47 -12.33
CA HIS A 96 -7.69 -5.31 -12.20
C HIS A 96 -7.69 -4.50 -13.52
N GLY A 97 -8.85 -3.98 -13.90
CA GLY A 97 -9.05 -3.33 -15.19
C GLY A 97 -8.41 -1.95 -15.23
N ALA A 98 -8.92 -1.03 -14.41
CA ALA A 98 -8.46 0.34 -14.30
C ALA A 98 -8.75 0.88 -12.89
N PRO A 99 -8.03 1.92 -12.42
CA PRO A 99 -8.15 2.44 -11.05
C PRO A 99 -9.57 2.88 -10.65
N ASP A 100 -10.44 3.16 -11.62
CA ASP A 100 -11.80 3.63 -11.45
C ASP A 100 -12.86 2.51 -11.55
N VAL A 101 -12.45 1.23 -11.57
CA VAL A 101 -13.38 0.10 -11.47
C VAL A 101 -14.01 0.08 -10.07
N ALA A 102 -15.30 0.42 -9.97
CA ALA A 102 -16.01 0.45 -8.69
C ALA A 102 -16.35 -0.94 -8.11
N LEU A 103 -16.66 -1.94 -8.96
CA LEU A 103 -17.03 -3.29 -8.53
C LEU A 103 -16.81 -4.32 -9.63
N TYR A 104 -16.69 -5.59 -9.23
CA TYR A 104 -16.78 -6.73 -10.14
C TYR A 104 -18.01 -7.56 -9.82
N ARG A 105 -18.74 -7.97 -10.86
CA ARG A 105 -19.78 -8.99 -10.74
C ARG A 105 -19.22 -10.32 -11.25
N ILE A 106 -19.08 -11.28 -10.35
CA ILE A 106 -18.51 -12.59 -10.66
C ILE A 106 -19.67 -13.56 -10.85
N GLY A 107 -19.72 -14.23 -11.99
CA GLY A 107 -20.76 -15.20 -12.32
C GLY A 107 -20.16 -16.60 -12.50
N TRP A 108 -20.79 -17.64 -11.94
CA TRP A 108 -20.42 -19.03 -12.17
C TRP A 108 -21.63 -19.93 -12.36
N ALA A 109 -21.48 -20.94 -13.20
CA ALA A 109 -22.47 -21.98 -13.45
C ALA A 109 -21.75 -23.31 -13.67
N ARG A 110 -22.43 -24.44 -13.46
CA ARG A 110 -21.88 -25.73 -13.89
C ARG A 110 -21.77 -25.72 -15.41
N ARG A 111 -20.71 -26.33 -15.93
CA ARG A 111 -20.44 -26.40 -17.37
C ARG A 111 -21.69 -26.89 -18.12
N GLY A 112 -22.18 -26.08 -19.06
CA GLY A 112 -23.37 -26.39 -19.87
C GLY A 112 -24.71 -25.95 -19.27
N GLN A 113 -24.73 -25.39 -18.07
CA GLN A 113 -25.92 -24.75 -17.49
C GLN A 113 -25.93 -23.25 -17.81
N THR A 114 -27.12 -22.68 -17.95
CA THR A 114 -27.34 -21.25 -18.17
C THR A 114 -27.72 -20.51 -16.87
N ASP A 115 -27.86 -21.25 -15.77
CA ASP A 115 -28.23 -20.69 -14.48
C ASP A 115 -26.97 -20.24 -13.74
N PHE A 116 -26.57 -18.99 -13.99
CA PHE A 116 -25.41 -18.38 -13.36
C PHE A 116 -25.77 -17.88 -11.97
N GLN A 117 -25.01 -18.33 -10.98
CA GLN A 117 -24.94 -17.68 -9.68
C GLN A 117 -24.04 -16.47 -9.79
N PHE A 118 -24.39 -15.39 -9.12
CA PHE A 118 -23.62 -14.15 -9.13
C PHE A 118 -23.28 -13.71 -7.73
N VAL A 119 -22.08 -13.16 -7.56
CA VAL A 119 -21.70 -12.36 -6.40
C VAL A 119 -21.15 -11.02 -6.87
N GLU A 120 -21.43 -9.97 -6.10
CA GLU A 120 -20.84 -8.65 -6.31
C GLU A 120 -19.65 -8.51 -5.37
N ASN A 121 -18.47 -8.37 -5.93
CA ASN A 121 -17.28 -7.98 -5.21
C ASN A 121 -17.29 -6.44 -5.12
N SER A 122 -17.98 -5.90 -4.12
CA SER A 122 -17.93 -4.48 -3.80
C SER A 122 -16.67 -4.20 -2.98
N GLN A 123 -15.99 -3.08 -3.26
CA GLN A 123 -14.72 -2.71 -2.61
C GLN A 123 -14.80 -2.67 -1.06
N GLY A 124 -15.99 -2.54 -0.46
CA GLY A 124 -16.21 -2.60 0.99
C GLY A 124 -16.68 -3.95 1.56
N ASN A 125 -16.96 -4.94 0.70
CA ASN A 125 -17.45 -6.28 1.08
C ASN A 125 -16.66 -7.38 0.37
N SER A 126 -15.43 -7.05 -0.02
CA SER A 126 -14.48 -7.90 -0.73
C SER A 126 -13.85 -8.89 0.26
N ASP A 127 -13.99 -10.18 0.00
CA ASP A 127 -13.35 -11.29 0.75
C ASP A 127 -11.83 -11.39 0.50
N TYR A 128 -11.16 -10.24 0.31
CA TYR A 128 -9.74 -10.18 -0.04
C TYR A 128 -8.98 -9.19 0.84
N ILE A 129 -7.72 -9.52 1.15
CA ILE A 129 -6.79 -8.64 1.86
C ILE A 129 -5.97 -7.85 0.84
N ASN A 130 -6.07 -6.53 0.88
CA ASN A 130 -5.18 -5.64 0.16
C ASN A 130 -3.79 -5.61 0.81
N ALA A 131 -2.76 -6.14 0.14
CA ALA A 131 -1.38 -6.17 0.62
C ALA A 131 -0.35 -5.91 -0.50
N SER A 132 0.76 -5.23 -0.19
CA SER A 132 1.89 -4.97 -1.11
C SER A 132 3.22 -5.32 -0.44
N PRO A 133 4.09 -6.14 -1.06
CA PRO A 133 5.46 -6.32 -0.59
C PRO A 133 6.26 -5.02 -0.80
N ILE A 134 7.06 -4.64 0.19
CA ILE A 134 7.97 -3.50 0.13
C ILE A 134 9.40 -4.01 0.25
N MET A 135 10.18 -3.72 -0.78
CA MET A 135 11.60 -4.03 -0.89
C MET A 135 12.43 -2.90 -0.26
N ASP A 136 13.45 -3.28 0.49
CA ASP A 136 14.60 -2.43 0.78
C ASP A 136 15.73 -2.77 -0.21
N HIS A 137 16.70 -1.89 -0.41
CA HIS A 137 17.85 -2.11 -1.30
C HIS A 137 18.77 -3.27 -0.85
N ASP A 138 18.50 -3.94 0.28
CA ASP A 138 19.30 -5.04 0.83
C ASP A 138 18.41 -6.26 1.23
N PRO A 139 18.42 -7.35 0.45
CA PRO A 139 17.48 -8.49 0.57
C PRO A 139 17.83 -9.50 1.68
N ARG A 140 18.50 -9.09 2.77
CA ARG A 140 19.04 -10.03 3.78
C ARG A 140 18.28 -10.08 5.11
N ASN A 141 17.21 -9.30 5.27
CA ASN A 141 16.40 -9.27 6.50
C ASN A 141 15.08 -10.06 6.34
N PRO A 142 14.52 -10.61 7.44
CA PRO A 142 13.23 -11.32 7.41
C PRO A 142 12.06 -10.37 7.11
N ALA A 143 11.04 -10.86 6.43
CA ALA A 143 9.85 -10.11 6.04
C ALA A 143 8.95 -9.75 7.25
N TYR A 144 8.63 -8.47 7.42
CA TYR A 144 7.71 -7.93 8.43
C TYR A 144 6.33 -7.66 7.81
N ILE A 145 5.22 -7.89 8.51
CA ILE A 145 3.90 -7.41 8.05
C ILE A 145 3.52 -6.14 8.83
N ALA A 146 3.15 -5.08 8.13
CA ALA A 146 2.57 -3.87 8.71
C ALA A 146 1.09 -3.76 8.27
N THR A 147 0.16 -3.85 9.22
CA THR A 147 -1.29 -3.95 8.95
C THR A 147 -2.06 -2.70 9.44
N GLN A 148 -3.05 -2.22 8.67
CA GLN A 148 -4.03 -1.22 9.15
C GLN A 148 -5.34 -1.16 8.36
N GLY A 149 -6.49 -0.97 9.01
CA GLY A 149 -7.86 -0.92 8.44
C GLY A 149 -8.08 -0.30 7.04
N PRO A 150 -8.95 -0.89 6.18
CA PRO A 150 -9.16 -0.44 4.81
C PRO A 150 -10.00 0.85 4.68
N LEU A 151 -9.70 1.67 3.65
CA LEU A 151 -10.59 2.72 3.12
C LEU A 151 -11.22 2.27 1.79
N PRO A 152 -12.42 2.76 1.43
CA PRO A 152 -13.03 2.50 0.13
C PRO A 152 -12.14 2.88 -1.07
N SER A 153 -11.21 3.82 -0.91
CA SER A 153 -10.39 4.39 -1.99
C SER A 153 -9.04 3.70 -2.21
N THR A 154 -8.58 2.79 -1.34
CA THR A 154 -7.25 2.16 -1.45
C THR A 154 -7.27 0.74 -2.00
N VAL A 155 -8.45 0.22 -2.36
CA VAL A 155 -8.65 -1.17 -2.84
C VAL A 155 -8.06 -1.41 -4.24
N ALA A 156 -7.81 -0.35 -5.02
CA ALA A 156 -7.28 -0.45 -6.38
C ALA A 156 -5.76 -0.76 -6.47
N ASP A 157 -5.00 -0.62 -5.37
CA ASP A 157 -3.53 -0.71 -5.37
C ASP A 157 -2.99 -2.16 -5.25
N PHE A 158 -3.86 -3.16 -5.49
CA PHE A 158 -3.66 -4.56 -5.08
C PHE A 158 -2.63 -5.37 -5.90
N TRP A 159 -2.16 -4.93 -7.09
CA TRP A 159 -1.27 -5.79 -7.91
C TRP A 159 -0.22 -5.04 -8.72
N GLN A 160 0.77 -4.45 -8.06
CA GLN A 160 2.10 -4.30 -8.66
C GLN A 160 3.06 -5.33 -8.04
N MET A 161 2.77 -6.60 -8.27
CA MET A 161 3.82 -7.64 -8.22
C MET A 161 4.59 -7.57 -9.54
N ASP A 162 5.56 -6.67 -9.64
CA ASP A 162 6.60 -6.81 -10.65
C ASP A 162 7.99 -6.67 -10.02
N HIS A 163 8.76 -7.75 -10.18
CA HIS A 163 10.22 -7.89 -10.07
C HIS A 163 10.92 -8.33 -8.74
N ASP A 164 11.68 -9.43 -8.89
CA ASP A 164 12.51 -10.30 -8.01
C ASP A 164 11.96 -10.74 -6.62
N PRO A 165 11.37 -11.95 -6.50
CA PRO A 165 10.53 -12.41 -5.39
C PRO A 165 11.25 -13.10 -4.21
N ARG A 166 12.49 -12.74 -3.87
CA ARG A 166 13.27 -13.59 -2.93
C ARG A 166 13.42 -13.11 -1.48
N ASN A 167 13.11 -11.86 -1.14
CA ASN A 167 13.06 -11.42 0.27
C ASN A 167 12.46 -10.01 0.44
N PRO A 168 11.13 -9.84 0.48
CA PRO A 168 10.54 -8.55 0.82
C PRO A 168 10.87 -8.19 2.27
N ALA A 169 11.30 -6.96 2.53
CA ALA A 169 11.56 -6.49 3.88
C ALA A 169 10.26 -6.25 4.64
N TYR A 170 9.21 -5.75 3.97
CA TYR A 170 7.89 -5.55 4.58
C TYR A 170 6.75 -6.03 3.68
N ILE A 171 5.58 -6.23 4.26
CA ILE A 171 4.29 -6.42 3.60
C ILE A 171 3.34 -5.40 4.22
N ALA A 172 3.05 -4.34 3.48
CA ALA A 172 2.08 -3.32 3.86
C ALA A 172 0.68 -3.81 3.49
N THR A 173 -0.23 -3.92 4.45
CA THR A 173 -1.56 -4.53 4.23
C THR A 173 -2.68 -3.81 4.96
N GLN A 174 -3.91 -3.98 4.48
CA GLN A 174 -5.10 -3.58 5.20
C GLN A 174 -5.28 -4.39 6.50
N GLY A 175 -6.02 -3.84 7.45
CA GLY A 175 -6.48 -4.50 8.66
C GLY A 175 -7.52 -5.55 8.27
N PRO A 176 -7.45 -6.78 8.82
CA PRO A 176 -8.38 -7.83 8.42
C PRO A 176 -9.85 -7.42 8.61
N LEU A 177 -10.68 -7.86 7.67
CA LEU A 177 -12.14 -7.85 7.76
C LEU A 177 -12.62 -9.20 8.32
N PRO A 178 -13.87 -9.31 8.80
CA PRO A 178 -14.40 -10.59 9.29
C PRO A 178 -14.24 -11.74 8.29
N SER A 179 -14.47 -11.48 6.99
CA SER A 179 -14.36 -12.50 5.95
C SER A 179 -12.92 -12.83 5.54
N THR A 180 -11.95 -11.98 5.90
CA THR A 180 -10.56 -12.10 5.43
C THR A 180 -9.58 -12.54 6.52
N VAL A 181 -10.03 -12.88 7.72
CA VAL A 181 -9.12 -13.29 8.82
C VAL A 181 -8.32 -14.54 8.45
N ALA A 182 -8.95 -15.50 7.76
CA ALA A 182 -8.27 -16.70 7.31
C ALA A 182 -7.17 -16.40 6.28
N ASP A 183 -7.46 -15.52 5.32
CA ASP A 183 -6.49 -15.08 4.32
C ASP A 183 -5.31 -14.35 4.96
N PHE A 184 -5.53 -13.66 6.08
CA PHE A 184 -4.48 -12.94 6.80
C PHE A 184 -3.46 -13.92 7.37
N TRP A 185 -3.93 -14.96 8.06
CA TRP A 185 -3.06 -15.99 8.61
C TRP A 185 -2.42 -16.87 7.53
N GLN A 186 -3.11 -17.09 6.41
CA GLN A 186 -2.52 -17.70 5.23
C GLN A 186 -1.34 -16.87 4.71
N MET A 187 -1.52 -15.57 4.53
CA MET A 187 -0.47 -14.65 4.08
C MET A 187 0.73 -14.63 5.05
N VAL A 188 0.47 -14.54 6.36
CA VAL A 188 1.50 -14.63 7.41
C VAL A 188 2.31 -15.92 7.27
N TRP A 189 1.62 -17.05 7.05
CA TRP A 189 2.27 -18.35 6.91
C TRP A 189 3.09 -18.49 5.63
N GLU A 190 2.49 -18.21 4.47
CA GLU A 190 3.11 -18.42 3.16
C GLU A 190 4.32 -17.50 2.94
N ASN A 191 4.29 -16.27 3.48
CA ASN A 191 5.40 -15.32 3.36
C ASN A 191 6.49 -15.47 4.42
N GLY A 192 6.38 -16.46 5.33
CA GLY A 192 7.43 -16.66 6.34
C GLY A 192 7.44 -15.61 7.45
N CYS A 193 6.36 -14.84 7.61
CA CYS A 193 6.34 -13.71 8.52
C CYS A 193 6.32 -14.16 9.97
N VAL A 194 7.26 -13.63 10.76
CA VAL A 194 7.39 -13.89 12.20
C VAL A 194 7.06 -12.67 13.05
N VAL A 195 6.83 -11.52 12.42
CA VAL A 195 6.45 -10.27 13.09
C VAL A 195 5.26 -9.62 12.38
N VAL A 196 4.28 -9.20 13.18
CA VAL A 196 3.13 -8.40 12.76
C VAL A 196 3.16 -7.07 13.52
N VAL A 197 3.03 -5.97 12.81
CA VAL A 197 2.97 -4.62 13.38
C VAL A 197 1.58 -4.06 13.12
N MET A 198 0.75 -4.04 14.17
CA MET A 198 -0.63 -3.54 14.16
C MET A 198 -0.65 -2.10 14.66
N LEU A 199 -1.04 -1.20 13.76
CA LEU A 199 -0.89 0.24 13.93
C LEU A 199 -2.24 0.94 14.19
N THR A 200 -3.22 0.24 14.73
CA THR A 200 -4.54 0.82 14.96
C THR A 200 -5.26 0.06 16.07
N PRO A 201 -6.04 0.74 16.95
CA PRO A 201 -7.02 0.04 17.76
C PRO A 201 -8.10 -0.57 16.86
N LEU A 202 -8.89 -1.51 17.40
CA LEU A 202 -10.02 -2.11 16.69
C LEU A 202 -11.10 -1.09 16.32
N VAL A 203 -11.32 -0.13 17.22
CA VAL A 203 -12.31 0.95 17.07
C VAL A 203 -11.68 2.27 17.46
N GLU A 204 -11.91 3.29 16.63
CA GLU A 204 -11.35 4.62 16.78
C GLU A 204 -12.45 5.66 16.54
N SER A 205 -12.73 6.51 17.53
CA SER A 205 -13.82 7.51 17.46
C SER A 205 -15.18 6.91 17.03
N GLY A 206 -15.47 5.68 17.46
CA GLY A 206 -16.71 4.94 17.12
C GLY A 206 -16.69 4.26 15.75
N VAL A 207 -15.62 4.40 14.97
CA VAL A 207 -15.45 3.76 13.65
C VAL A 207 -14.59 2.51 13.78
N LYS A 208 -15.06 1.39 13.25
CA LYS A 208 -14.28 0.14 13.20
C LYS A 208 -13.12 0.31 12.22
N GLN A 209 -11.90 0.14 12.70
CA GLN A 209 -10.69 0.20 11.88
C GLN A 209 -10.23 -1.21 11.50
N CYS A 210 -10.21 -2.15 12.43
CA CYS A 210 -9.71 -3.49 12.20
C CYS A 210 -10.63 -4.53 12.85
N TYR A 211 -10.85 -5.66 12.19
CA TYR A 211 -11.49 -6.79 12.83
C TYR A 211 -10.52 -7.51 13.77
N HIS A 212 -11.05 -8.14 14.80
CA HIS A 212 -10.29 -8.90 15.76
C HIS A 212 -9.85 -10.23 15.14
N TYR A 213 -8.58 -10.35 14.77
CA TYR A 213 -8.05 -11.49 14.00
C TYR A 213 -7.23 -12.48 14.84
N TRP A 214 -7.24 -12.38 16.17
CA TRP A 214 -6.50 -13.26 17.07
C TRP A 214 -7.42 -13.85 18.17
N PRO A 215 -7.01 -14.92 18.89
CA PRO A 215 -7.71 -15.39 20.08
C PRO A 215 -7.40 -14.54 21.32
N ASP A 216 -8.40 -14.29 22.16
CA ASP A 216 -8.21 -13.64 23.48
C ASP A 216 -7.59 -14.60 24.51
N GLU A 217 -7.85 -15.90 24.37
CA GLU A 217 -7.29 -16.97 25.19
C GLU A 217 -7.20 -18.27 24.40
N GLY A 218 -6.20 -19.11 24.71
CA GLY A 218 -5.99 -20.39 24.03
C GLY A 218 -5.81 -20.23 22.52
N SER A 219 -6.52 -21.05 21.74
CA SER A 219 -6.34 -21.15 20.30
C SER A 219 -7.64 -21.01 19.50
N ASN A 220 -7.55 -20.31 18.35
CA ASN A 220 -8.58 -20.27 17.32
C ASN A 220 -8.07 -20.90 16.02
N LEU A 221 -8.98 -21.56 15.29
CA LEU A 221 -8.69 -22.10 13.96
C LEU A 221 -9.21 -21.17 12.88
N TYR A 222 -8.30 -20.68 12.04
CA TYR A 222 -8.60 -19.86 10.86
C TYR A 222 -8.24 -20.65 9.61
N HIS A 223 -9.24 -21.20 8.94
CA HIS A 223 -9.05 -22.18 7.85
C HIS A 223 -8.24 -23.40 8.32
N ILE A 224 -6.98 -23.53 7.89
CA ILE A 224 -6.06 -24.62 8.28
C ILE A 224 -5.00 -24.15 9.28
N TYR A 225 -5.08 -22.89 9.74
CA TYR A 225 -4.09 -22.26 10.60
C TYR A 225 -4.63 -22.16 12.02
N GLU A 226 -4.08 -22.95 12.92
CA GLU A 226 -4.35 -22.83 14.36
C GLU A 226 -3.42 -21.75 14.93
N VAL A 227 -4.02 -20.70 15.48
CA VAL A 227 -3.33 -19.59 16.13
C VAL A 227 -3.60 -19.69 17.61
N ASN A 228 -2.54 -19.87 18.40
CA ASN A 228 -2.62 -19.95 19.85
C ASN A 228 -1.94 -18.74 20.49
N LEU A 229 -2.66 -17.98 21.32
CA LEU A 229 -2.07 -16.91 22.12
C LEU A 229 -1.21 -17.52 23.23
N VAL A 230 0.09 -17.26 23.18
CA VAL A 230 1.07 -17.75 24.18
C VAL A 230 1.22 -16.74 25.30
N SER A 231 1.32 -15.45 24.97
CA SER A 231 1.51 -14.39 25.94
C SER A 231 1.01 -13.06 25.39
N GLU A 232 0.48 -12.22 26.27
CA GLU A 232 0.23 -10.81 26.04
C GLU A 232 0.97 -10.00 27.12
N HIS A 233 1.69 -8.96 26.71
CA HIS A 233 2.42 -8.09 27.61
C HIS A 233 2.12 -6.63 27.29
N ILE A 234 1.53 -5.91 28.24
CA ILE A 234 1.32 -4.47 28.16
C ILE A 234 2.63 -3.81 28.58
N TRP A 235 3.30 -3.13 27.66
CA TRP A 235 4.61 -2.52 27.92
C TRP A 235 4.47 -1.10 28.48
N CYS A 236 3.57 -0.33 27.89
CA CYS A 236 3.17 1.00 28.35
C CYS A 236 1.74 1.29 27.92
N ASP A 237 1.25 2.50 28.21
CA ASP A 237 -0.08 2.93 27.81
C ASP A 237 -0.25 2.96 26.27
N ASP A 238 0.86 3.00 25.52
CA ASP A 238 0.85 3.17 24.06
C ASP A 238 0.82 1.87 23.26
N PHE A 239 1.41 0.78 23.79
CA PHE A 239 1.47 -0.48 23.06
C PHE A 239 1.56 -1.71 23.95
N LEU A 240 1.11 -2.81 23.36
CA LEU A 240 1.26 -4.15 23.89
C LEU A 240 1.92 -5.07 22.86
N VAL A 241 2.44 -6.18 23.35
CA VAL A 241 3.06 -7.22 22.52
C VAL A 241 2.39 -8.55 22.80
N ARG A 242 1.98 -9.23 21.72
CA ARG A 242 1.49 -10.61 21.77
C ARG A 242 2.47 -11.56 21.12
N SER A 243 2.59 -12.75 21.69
CA SER A 243 3.28 -13.86 21.03
C SER A 243 2.26 -14.95 20.72
N PHE A 244 2.26 -15.38 19.46
CA PHE A 244 1.40 -16.42 18.95
C PHE A 244 2.22 -17.64 18.57
N TYR A 245 1.66 -18.81 18.82
CA TYR A 245 2.10 -20.06 18.25
C TYR A 245 1.17 -20.40 17.08
N LEU A 246 1.70 -20.35 15.87
CA LEU A 246 0.99 -20.56 14.62
C LEU A 246 1.32 -21.96 14.09
N LYS A 247 0.30 -22.79 13.88
CA LYS A 247 0.44 -24.16 13.38
C LYS A 247 -0.37 -24.36 12.11
N ASN A 248 0.27 -24.91 11.08
CA ASN A 248 -0.42 -25.39 9.89
C ASN A 248 -0.93 -26.83 10.15
N MET A 249 -2.25 -27.01 10.16
CA MET A 249 -2.88 -28.28 10.52
C MET A 249 -2.75 -29.37 9.44
N GLN A 250 -2.42 -28.99 8.20
CA GLN A 250 -2.19 -29.95 7.12
C GLN A 250 -0.76 -30.49 7.15
N THR A 251 0.24 -29.64 7.41
CA THR A 251 1.66 -30.03 7.41
C THR A 251 2.21 -30.36 8.79
N ASN A 252 1.49 -29.99 9.86
CA ASN A 252 1.96 -30.00 11.26
C ASN A 252 3.20 -29.14 11.54
N GLU A 253 3.61 -28.29 10.59
CA GLU A 253 4.66 -27.32 10.82
C GLU A 253 4.17 -26.19 11.73
N THR A 254 5.10 -25.59 12.46
CA THR A 254 4.80 -24.59 13.51
C THR A 254 5.78 -23.43 13.46
N ARG A 255 5.32 -22.23 13.79
CA ARG A 255 6.13 -21.01 13.88
C ARG A 255 5.65 -20.13 15.04
N THR A 256 6.56 -19.30 15.55
CA THR A 256 6.23 -18.23 16.50
C THR A 256 6.06 -16.92 15.74
N VAL A 257 4.96 -16.23 16.00
CA VAL A 257 4.66 -14.90 15.43
C VAL A 257 4.49 -13.90 16.55
N THR A 258 5.24 -12.80 16.52
CA THR A 258 5.11 -11.71 17.49
C THR A 258 4.31 -10.56 16.90
N GLN A 259 3.24 -10.14 17.56
CA GLN A 259 2.48 -8.96 17.18
C GLN A 259 2.81 -7.80 18.12
N PHE A 260 3.26 -6.69 17.55
CA PHE A 260 3.33 -5.39 18.23
C PHE A 260 2.04 -4.64 17.91
N HIS A 261 1.29 -4.23 18.92
CA HIS A 261 -0.01 -3.55 18.75
C HIS A 261 -0.01 -2.21 19.44
N PHE A 262 -0.06 -1.15 18.63
CA PHE A 262 -0.11 0.24 19.08
C PHE A 262 -1.57 0.69 19.27
N LEU A 263 -1.91 1.17 20.46
CA LEU A 263 -3.27 1.42 20.94
C LEU A 263 -3.67 2.89 20.98
N THR A 264 -2.73 3.81 21.23
CA THR A 264 -3.00 5.24 21.48
C THR A 264 -3.13 6.09 20.21
N TRP A 265 -3.15 5.42 19.06
CA TRP A 265 -3.12 6.07 17.75
C TRP A 265 -4.50 6.59 17.29
N LEU A 266 -4.90 7.79 17.72
CA LEU A 266 -6.24 8.38 17.50
C LEU A 266 -6.31 9.52 16.44
N ASN A 267 -7.51 9.72 15.87
CA ASN A 267 -7.75 10.14 14.49
C ASN A 267 -7.63 11.65 14.21
N GLN A 268 -6.97 12.52 15.00
CA GLN A 268 -7.06 13.97 14.68
C GLN A 268 -5.82 14.86 14.88
N ASN A 269 -4.72 14.43 15.49
CA ASN A 269 -3.50 15.27 15.58
C ASN A 269 -2.22 14.43 15.58
N VAL A 270 -1.10 15.09 15.26
CA VAL A 270 0.27 14.58 15.41
C VAL A 270 0.61 14.41 16.90
N PRO A 271 1.47 13.46 17.30
CA PRO A 271 1.98 13.32 18.66
C PRO A 271 2.90 14.48 18.96
N GLU A 272 2.88 14.95 20.20
CA GLU A 272 3.69 16.10 20.62
C GLU A 272 5.19 15.76 20.76
N THR A 273 5.58 14.48 20.74
CA THR A 273 6.98 14.05 20.92
C THR A 273 7.37 12.87 20.01
N SER A 274 8.65 12.75 19.70
CA SER A 274 9.25 11.62 18.95
C SER A 274 9.65 10.41 19.78
N ARG A 275 9.78 10.58 21.11
CA ARG A 275 9.97 9.45 22.03
C ARG A 275 8.80 8.47 21.99
N THR A 276 7.63 8.96 21.55
CA THR A 276 6.44 8.22 21.16
C THR A 276 6.45 8.01 19.64
N LEU A 277 7.51 7.41 19.09
CA LEU A 277 7.90 7.29 17.66
C LEU A 277 6.86 6.65 16.71
N LEU A 278 5.60 6.52 17.12
CA LEU A 278 4.65 5.51 16.69
C LEU A 278 3.22 6.07 16.52
N ASP A 279 3.06 7.27 15.96
CA ASP A 279 1.76 7.95 16.11
C ASP A 279 1.34 8.91 14.94
N PHE A 280 1.10 8.44 13.70
CA PHE A 280 0.34 9.18 12.62
C PHE A 280 -0.57 8.41 11.57
N ARG A 281 -1.91 8.49 11.67
CA ARG A 281 -3.06 7.99 10.83
C ARG A 281 -2.92 7.24 9.47
N SER A 282 -3.97 6.42 9.18
CA SER A 282 -4.54 6.01 7.85
C SER A 282 -4.06 4.77 7.02
N ASP A 283 -5.07 3.94 6.68
CA ASP A 283 -5.35 3.03 5.54
C ASP A 283 -4.36 1.98 5.01
N GLY A 284 -3.24 1.78 5.69
CA GLY A 284 -2.19 0.89 5.18
C GLY A 284 -1.21 1.57 4.22
N SER A 285 -1.34 2.89 3.98
CA SER A 285 -0.36 3.71 3.28
C SER A 285 0.12 4.91 4.12
N GLY A 286 -0.73 5.51 4.96
CA GLY A 286 -0.35 6.61 5.87
C GLY A 286 0.56 6.18 7.03
N ARG A 287 0.03 5.45 8.02
CA ARG A 287 0.75 4.94 9.20
C ARG A 287 1.91 4.04 8.81
N THR A 288 1.55 3.09 7.95
CA THR A 288 2.43 2.05 7.46
C THR A 288 3.57 2.64 6.64
N GLY A 289 3.28 3.60 5.75
CA GLY A 289 4.32 4.28 4.99
C GLY A 289 5.23 5.15 5.85
N THR A 290 4.70 5.81 6.87
CA THR A 290 5.51 6.63 7.80
C THR A 290 6.46 5.75 8.61
N TYR A 291 5.95 4.65 9.20
CA TYR A 291 6.76 3.69 9.94
C TYR A 291 7.86 3.06 9.07
N ILE A 292 7.49 2.57 7.88
CA ILE A 292 8.43 1.95 6.95
C ILE A 292 9.49 2.97 6.49
N LEU A 293 9.09 4.22 6.21
CA LEU A 293 10.04 5.28 5.83
C LEU A 293 11.07 5.55 6.93
N ILE A 294 10.63 5.68 8.18
CA ILE A 294 11.51 5.90 9.33
C ILE A 294 12.46 4.71 9.51
N ASP A 295 11.93 3.49 9.54
CA ASP A 295 12.73 2.29 9.75
C ASP A 295 13.75 2.06 8.62
N MET A 296 13.34 2.24 7.35
CA MET A 296 14.26 2.15 6.21
C MET A 296 15.39 3.18 6.29
N VAL A 297 15.08 4.42 6.67
CA VAL A 297 16.09 5.48 6.80
C VAL A 297 17.04 5.19 7.95
N LEU A 298 16.54 4.83 9.13
CA LEU A 298 17.37 4.48 10.29
C LEU A 298 18.24 3.25 10.00
N ASN A 299 17.71 2.24 9.31
CA ASN A 299 18.48 1.07 8.88
C ASN A 299 19.59 1.43 7.88
N LYS A 300 19.33 2.31 6.90
CA LYS A 300 20.37 2.83 6.00
C LYS A 300 21.49 3.54 6.79
N MET A 301 21.12 4.33 7.79
CA MET A 301 22.08 5.01 8.67
C MET A 301 22.90 4.04 9.52
N ALA A 302 22.25 3.06 10.16
CA ALA A 302 22.91 2.03 10.96
C ALA A 302 23.89 1.19 10.13
N LYS A 303 23.63 1.02 8.83
CA LYS A 303 24.52 0.36 7.86
C LYS A 303 25.65 1.25 7.33
N GLY A 304 25.75 2.50 7.78
CA GLY A 304 26.86 3.41 7.47
C GLY A 304 26.68 4.25 6.20
N ALA A 305 25.45 4.46 5.74
CA ALA A 305 25.17 5.41 4.65
C ALA A 305 25.65 6.83 5.04
N LYS A 306 26.43 7.47 4.17
CA LYS A 306 27.02 8.80 4.41
C LYS A 306 26.08 9.96 4.12
N GLU A 307 25.10 9.74 3.25
CA GLU A 307 24.08 10.70 2.88
C GLU A 307 22.72 9.99 2.92
N ILE A 308 21.74 10.70 3.46
CA ILE A 308 20.36 10.21 3.61
C ILE A 308 19.46 11.20 2.91
N ASP A 309 18.83 10.74 1.84
CA ASP A 309 17.74 11.46 1.19
C ASP A 309 16.42 10.77 1.53
N ILE A 310 15.71 11.35 2.49
CA ILE A 310 14.40 10.84 2.93
C ILE A 310 13.32 11.06 1.88
N ALA A 311 13.42 12.11 1.05
CA ALA A 311 12.45 12.38 0.00
C ALA A 311 12.60 11.34 -1.12
N ALA A 312 13.83 11.04 -1.55
CA ALA A 312 14.09 9.96 -2.50
C ALA A 312 13.67 8.59 -1.95
N THR A 313 13.84 8.35 -0.64
CA THR A 313 13.36 7.10 -0.01
C THR A 313 11.84 7.03 0.03
N LEU A 314 11.14 8.16 0.20
CA LEU A 314 9.69 8.24 0.10
C LEU A 314 9.18 8.04 -1.34
N GLU A 315 9.85 8.62 -2.34
CA GLU A 315 9.55 8.37 -3.75
C GLU A 315 9.68 6.88 -4.07
N HIS A 316 10.76 6.25 -3.62
CA HIS A 316 10.97 4.80 -3.76
C HIS A 316 9.86 3.95 -3.08
N LEU A 317 9.32 4.41 -1.96
CA LEU A 317 8.15 3.76 -1.31
C LEU A 317 6.88 3.94 -2.13
N ARG A 318 6.65 5.13 -2.68
CA ARG A 318 5.47 5.46 -3.49
C ARG A 318 5.48 4.76 -4.86
N ASP A 319 6.67 4.42 -5.37
CA ASP A 319 6.82 3.56 -6.54
C ASP A 319 6.32 2.12 -6.28
N GLN A 320 6.42 1.64 -5.04
CA GLN A 320 6.02 0.29 -4.65
C GLN A 320 4.59 0.19 -4.10
N ARG A 321 4.13 1.22 -3.41
CA ARG A 321 2.74 1.36 -2.94
C ARG A 321 2.29 2.82 -3.05
N PRO A 322 1.31 3.13 -3.91
CA PRO A 322 0.79 4.49 -4.02
C PRO A 322 0.25 5.04 -2.69
N GLY A 323 0.39 6.34 -2.49
CA GLY A 323 -0.15 7.03 -1.30
C GLY A 323 0.64 6.78 0.00
N MET A 324 1.81 6.14 -0.05
CA MET A 324 2.68 6.01 1.13
C MET A 324 3.05 7.40 1.67
N VAL A 325 2.86 7.62 2.99
CA VAL A 325 2.94 8.93 3.66
C VAL A 325 2.00 9.94 3.00
N GLN A 326 0.80 10.10 3.56
CA GLN A 326 -0.33 10.82 2.94
C GLN A 326 -0.35 12.31 3.21
N THR A 327 0.15 12.75 4.37
CA THR A 327 0.07 14.16 4.79
C THR A 327 1.45 14.80 4.93
N LYS A 328 1.49 16.13 4.81
CA LYS A 328 2.71 16.91 5.08
C LYS A 328 3.20 16.69 6.51
N ASP A 329 2.28 16.68 7.46
CA ASP A 329 2.57 16.47 8.88
C ASP A 329 3.22 15.10 9.15
N GLN A 330 2.80 14.04 8.46
CA GLN A 330 3.44 12.72 8.52
C GLN A 330 4.88 12.74 8.01
N PHE A 331 5.13 13.48 6.93
CA PHE A 331 6.48 13.62 6.38
C PHE A 331 7.39 14.45 7.29
N GLU A 332 6.90 15.58 7.81
CA GLU A 332 7.64 16.40 8.78
C GLU A 332 7.95 15.63 10.06
N PHE A 333 7.05 14.75 10.49
CA PHE A 333 7.33 13.86 11.61
C PHE A 333 8.39 12.81 11.31
N ALA A 334 8.34 12.14 10.15
CA ALA A 334 9.37 11.17 9.77
C ALA A 334 10.77 11.81 9.79
N LEU A 335 10.88 13.05 9.29
CA LEU A 335 12.09 13.87 9.37
C LEU A 335 12.53 14.13 10.82
N THR A 336 11.61 14.61 11.66
CA THR A 336 11.86 14.97 13.06
C THR A 336 12.32 13.76 13.87
N THR A 337 11.62 12.64 13.70
CA THR A 337 11.93 11.34 14.30
C THR A 337 13.33 10.86 13.94
N VAL A 338 13.66 10.82 12.65
CA VAL A 338 14.99 10.39 12.20
C VAL A 338 16.07 11.29 12.81
N ALA A 339 15.86 12.61 12.82
CA ALA A 339 16.81 13.55 13.38
C ALA A 339 17.02 13.34 14.90
N GLU A 340 15.96 13.04 15.65
CA GLU A 340 16.05 12.82 17.10
C GLU A 340 16.71 11.50 17.46
N GLU A 341 16.44 10.42 16.73
CA GLU A 341 17.14 9.14 16.90
C GLU A 341 18.63 9.25 16.59
N VAL A 342 18.98 9.96 15.51
CA VAL A 342 20.40 10.25 15.19
C VAL A 342 21.06 11.02 16.32
N ASN A 343 20.40 12.04 16.86
CA ASN A 343 20.90 12.79 18.00
C ASN A 343 21.01 11.93 19.27
N ALA A 344 20.11 10.98 19.49
CA ALA A 344 20.18 10.05 20.60
C ALA A 344 21.37 9.10 20.45
N ILE A 345 21.57 8.51 19.27
CA ILE A 345 22.71 7.64 18.96
C ILE A 345 24.04 8.39 19.16
N LEU A 346 24.16 9.61 18.64
CA LEU A 346 25.36 10.43 18.78
C LEU A 346 25.70 10.76 20.24
N LYS A 347 24.70 10.87 21.13
CA LYS A 347 24.91 11.11 22.56
C LYS A 347 25.42 9.89 23.32
N VAL A 348 25.23 8.68 22.77
CA VAL A 348 25.63 7.40 23.40
C VAL A 348 26.99 6.92 22.89
N LEU A 349 27.51 7.50 21.80
CA LEU A 349 28.86 7.20 21.33
C LEU A 349 29.92 7.68 22.34
N PRO A 350 30.91 6.85 22.70
CA PRO A 350 31.99 7.27 23.57
C PRO A 350 32.78 8.41 22.90
N GLN A 351 33.01 9.50 23.67
CA GLN A 351 33.75 10.68 23.23
C GLN A 351 35.22 10.40 22.95
#